data_AF-A0A1L9RW98-F1
#
_entry.id   AF-A0A1L9RW98-F1
#
_cell.length_a   1.000
_cell.length_b   1.000
_cell.length_c   1.000
_cell.angle_alpha   90.00
_cell.angle_beta   90.00
_cell.angle_gamma   90.00
#
_symmetry.space_group_name_H-M   'P 1'
#
loop_
_entity.id
_entity.type
_entity.pdbx_description
1 polymer ?
#
loop_
_entity_poly.entity_id
_entity_poly.type
_entity_poly.pdbx_seq_one_letter_code
_entity_poly.pdbx_strand_id
1 'polypeptide(L)'
;MIEKVSDSTSQDVKNAEEEAFNQVNALCLSDLGAKVRNHPSMDMTDLLKHQLKTYPTLRKCLVIQPCNIRDGFRIPTDVKIERPFSATVMRAAQKVSSDDASTVIGALNELVASSDIIWHLGSTAVLGLNSELVLKVGSAFDVSHIPTLDYIKQQAPNVPIPEIHGILQQPGSQRIFLFMSRVPGESLDSKWQSLGKDQKASIREQLDAIVKDFRSIPAPPAEEPQAVFGGGCPRRCKDARRQVRVAEGPIGNENDFNHFLASNPQRMETGNIAMIRSYLGVNHKLAMMTGGPTCPSISAYGPGSTGLISC
;
A
#
# COMPACT_ATOMS: atom_id res chain seq x y z
N MET A 1 -24.14 38.31 20.13
CA MET A 1 -23.81 36.86 20.14
C MET A 1 -22.66 36.64 19.17
N ILE A 2 -21.48 37.19 19.49
CA ILE A 2 -20.26 37.13 18.68
C ILE A 2 -19.12 36.94 19.68
N GLU A 3 -18.84 35.70 20.04
CA GLU A 3 -17.66 35.29 20.82
C GLU A 3 -17.66 33.75 20.83
N LYS A 4 -17.04 33.15 19.81
CA LYS A 4 -16.67 31.72 19.75
C LYS A 4 -15.76 31.32 18.58
N VAL A 5 -15.43 32.25 17.67
CA VAL A 5 -14.59 31.97 16.48
C VAL A 5 -13.08 32.12 16.76
N SER A 6 -12.68 32.72 17.89
CA SER A 6 -11.26 32.95 18.21
C SER A 6 -10.53 31.76 18.84
N ASP A 7 -11.27 30.82 19.46
CA ASP A 7 -10.68 29.74 20.27
C ASP A 7 -10.35 28.49 19.43
N SER A 8 -11.11 28.22 18.35
CA SER A 8 -10.84 27.07 17.45
C SER A 8 -9.55 27.27 16.65
N THR A 9 -9.31 28.49 16.16
CA THR A 9 -8.14 28.83 15.34
C THR A 9 -6.83 28.73 16.11
N SER A 10 -6.85 28.96 17.43
CA SER A 10 -5.64 28.83 18.28
C SER A 10 -5.26 27.37 18.53
N GLN A 11 -6.26 26.49 18.63
CA GLN A 11 -6.04 25.07 18.82
C GLN A 11 -5.54 24.38 17.55
N ASP A 12 -6.08 24.76 16.39
CA ASP A 12 -5.67 24.22 15.09
C ASP A 12 -4.21 24.57 14.74
N VAL A 13 -3.76 25.78 15.11
CA VAL A 13 -2.36 26.20 14.92
C VAL A 13 -1.42 25.39 15.81
N LYS A 14 -1.78 25.16 17.09
CA LYS A 14 -0.98 24.33 18.00
C LYS A 14 -0.87 22.88 17.53
N ASN A 15 -1.97 22.32 17.04
CA ASN A 15 -1.98 20.95 16.50
C ASN A 15 -1.10 20.85 15.24
N ALA A 16 -1.09 21.87 14.37
CA ALA A 16 -0.24 21.91 13.19
C ALA A 16 1.26 22.06 13.54
N GLU A 17 1.59 22.85 14.57
CA GLU A 17 2.96 22.96 15.08
C GLU A 17 3.47 21.64 15.67
N GLU A 18 2.63 20.94 16.44
CA GLU A 18 2.97 19.65 17.01
C GLU A 18 3.20 18.59 15.93
N GLU A 19 2.36 18.57 14.89
CA GLU A 19 2.52 17.70 13.74
C GLU A 19 3.81 18.00 12.95
N ALA A 20 4.14 19.28 12.75
CA ALA A 20 5.39 19.69 12.12
C ALA A 20 6.61 19.21 12.93
N PHE A 21 6.57 19.30 14.26
CA PHE A 21 7.62 18.77 15.12
C PHE A 21 7.75 17.24 15.03
N ASN A 22 6.62 16.53 14.96
CA ASN A 22 6.60 15.08 14.78
C ASN A 22 7.26 14.66 13.46
N GLN A 23 6.98 15.37 12.37
CA GLN A 23 7.61 15.11 11.07
C GLN A 23 9.11 15.35 11.07
N VAL A 24 9.60 16.44 11.68
CA VAL A 24 11.05 16.69 11.79
C VAL A 24 11.74 15.59 12.60
N ASN A 25 11.11 15.13 13.68
CA ASN A 25 11.63 14.03 14.49
C ASN A 25 11.70 12.72 13.68
N ALA A 26 10.64 12.39 12.95
CA ALA A 26 10.57 11.20 12.12
C ALA A 26 11.62 11.20 11.00
N LEU A 27 11.79 12.33 10.31
CA LEU A 27 12.82 12.51 9.27
C LEU A 27 14.23 12.37 9.84
N CYS A 28 14.50 13.01 10.99
CA CYS A 28 15.80 12.95 11.65
C CYS A 28 16.16 11.51 12.05
N LEU A 29 15.21 10.77 12.63
CA LEU A 29 15.40 9.38 13.03
C LEU A 29 15.54 8.45 11.83
N SER A 30 14.80 8.70 10.74
CA SER A 30 14.89 7.91 9.52
C SER A 30 16.25 8.07 8.83
N ASP A 31 16.77 9.30 8.71
CA ASP A 31 18.11 9.56 8.15
C ASP A 31 19.21 8.91 9.01
N LEU A 32 19.15 9.08 10.33
CA LEU A 32 20.09 8.45 11.26
C LEU A 32 20.04 6.92 11.15
N GLY A 33 18.83 6.36 11.15
CA GLY A 33 18.61 4.92 11.02
C GLY A 33 19.10 4.37 9.68
N ALA A 34 18.93 5.11 8.58
CA ALA A 34 19.42 4.70 7.26
C ALA A 34 20.96 4.65 7.23
N LYS A 35 21.63 5.66 7.78
CA LYS A 35 23.11 5.71 7.84
C LYS A 35 23.69 4.59 8.71
N VAL A 36 23.09 4.33 9.87
CA VAL A 36 23.51 3.23 10.76
C VAL A 36 23.23 1.86 10.15
N ARG A 37 22.10 1.66 9.47
CA ARG A 37 21.81 0.38 8.78
C ARG A 37 22.81 0.08 7.66
N ASN A 38 23.23 1.12 6.92
CA ASN A 38 24.20 0.97 5.85
C ASN A 38 25.63 0.75 6.38
N HIS A 39 25.96 1.33 7.54
CA HIS A 39 27.29 1.23 8.16
C HIS A 39 27.20 1.08 9.69
N PRO A 40 26.94 -0.14 10.21
CA PRO A 40 26.67 -0.36 11.63
C PRO A 40 27.83 -0.04 12.58
N SER A 41 29.07 -0.09 12.09
CA SER A 41 30.29 0.18 12.85
C SER A 41 30.82 1.61 12.71
N MET A 42 30.08 2.50 12.05
CA MET A 42 30.48 3.89 11.83
C MET A 42 30.59 4.68 13.14
N ASP A 43 31.66 5.47 13.29
CA ASP A 43 31.74 6.48 14.36
C ASP A 43 30.70 7.58 14.08
N MET A 44 29.72 7.70 14.98
CA MET A 44 28.61 8.64 14.85
C MET A 44 28.96 10.05 15.31
N THR A 45 30.17 10.31 15.84
CA THR A 45 30.54 11.59 16.46
C THR A 45 30.28 12.79 15.55
N ASP A 46 30.74 12.73 14.30
CA ASP A 46 30.57 13.85 13.36
C ASP A 46 29.13 13.96 12.84
N LEU A 47 28.44 12.83 12.71
CA LEU A 47 27.03 12.80 12.31
C LEU A 47 26.14 13.45 13.38
N LEU A 48 26.37 13.14 14.65
CA LEU A 48 25.64 13.72 15.78
C LEU A 48 25.96 15.21 15.95
N LYS A 49 27.22 15.63 15.76
CA LYS A 49 27.60 17.06 15.75
C LYS A 49 26.90 17.81 14.62
N HIS A 50 26.82 17.21 13.44
CA HIS A 50 26.10 17.79 12.31
C HIS A 50 24.60 17.95 12.62
N GLN A 51 23.97 16.89 13.13
CA GLN A 51 22.55 16.92 13.54
C GLN A 51 22.28 17.94 14.64
N LEU A 52 23.16 18.06 15.64
CA LEU A 52 23.04 19.07 16.70
C LEU A 52 23.00 20.51 16.13
N LYS A 53 23.72 20.76 15.03
CA LYS A 53 23.76 22.06 14.35
C LYS A 53 22.55 22.31 13.45
N THR A 54 22.07 21.30 12.74
CA THR A 54 21.01 21.45 11.71
C THR A 54 19.60 21.26 12.25
N TYR A 55 19.41 20.37 13.24
CA TYR A 55 18.10 20.02 13.78
C TYR A 55 17.32 21.22 14.37
N PRO A 56 17.92 22.13 15.16
CA PRO A 56 17.18 23.29 15.68
C PRO A 56 16.66 24.23 14.56
N THR A 57 17.43 24.38 13.49
CA THR A 57 17.05 25.20 12.33
C THR A 57 15.93 24.53 11.53
N LEU A 58 16.04 23.22 11.28
CA LEU A 58 14.98 22.44 10.63
C LEU A 58 13.66 22.50 11.42
N ARG A 59 13.75 22.36 12.74
CA ARG A 59 12.60 22.44 13.66
C ARG A 59 11.94 23.83 13.64
N LYS A 60 12.71 24.91 13.44
CA LYS A 60 12.16 26.26 13.26
C LYS A 60 11.59 26.50 11.86
N CYS A 61 12.24 26.00 10.81
CA CYS A 61 11.81 26.20 9.42
C CYS A 61 10.49 25.50 9.10
N LEU A 62 10.28 24.26 9.57
CA LEU A 62 9.02 23.54 9.34
C LEU A 62 7.81 24.11 10.09
N VAL A 63 8.02 24.94 11.11
CA VAL A 63 6.93 25.69 11.78
C VAL A 63 6.49 26.90 10.95
N ILE A 64 7.41 27.50 10.19
CA ILE A 64 7.15 28.71 9.38
C ILE A 64 6.42 28.36 8.08
N GLN A 65 6.57 27.13 7.58
CA GLN A 65 5.75 26.57 6.53
C GLN A 65 5.30 25.17 6.98
N PRO A 66 4.05 25.01 7.46
CA PRO A 66 3.45 23.69 7.51
C PRO A 66 3.32 23.22 6.06
N CYS A 67 4.35 22.54 5.56
CA CYS A 67 4.31 21.90 4.25
C CYS A 67 3.20 20.86 4.33
N ASN A 68 2.16 21.06 3.53
CA ASN A 68 1.07 20.10 3.48
C ASN A 68 1.69 18.81 2.91
N ILE A 69 1.69 17.73 3.69
CA ILE A 69 2.29 16.46 3.27
C ILE A 69 1.74 15.97 1.91
N ARG A 70 0.52 16.39 1.56
CA ARG A 70 -0.14 16.16 0.26
C ARG A 70 0.62 16.75 -0.93
N ASP A 71 1.40 17.82 -0.73
CA ASP A 71 2.24 18.42 -1.79
C ASP A 71 3.28 17.42 -2.31
N GLY A 72 3.81 16.58 -1.43
CA GLY A 72 4.70 15.48 -1.79
C GLY A 72 4.03 14.39 -2.62
N PHE A 73 2.70 14.34 -2.64
CA PHE A 73 1.87 13.33 -3.32
C PHE A 73 1.16 13.85 -4.57
N ARG A 74 1.41 15.10 -4.98
CA ARG A 74 0.90 15.64 -6.25
C ARG A 74 1.38 14.81 -7.44
N ILE A 75 0.53 14.76 -8.45
CA ILE A 75 0.70 14.06 -9.72
C ILE A 75 1.44 15.02 -10.67
N PRO A 76 2.65 14.66 -11.14
CA PRO A 76 3.36 15.44 -12.16
C PRO A 76 2.62 15.48 -13.50
N THR A 77 2.89 16.47 -14.34
CA THR A 77 2.24 16.60 -15.66
C THR A 77 2.84 15.68 -16.72
N ASP A 78 4.05 15.17 -16.50
CA ASP A 78 4.77 14.27 -17.40
C ASP A 78 4.43 12.78 -17.18
N VAL A 79 3.46 12.48 -16.31
CA VAL A 79 3.05 11.10 -16.03
C VAL A 79 2.57 10.35 -17.28
N LYS A 80 3.00 9.09 -17.39
CA LYS A 80 2.49 8.15 -18.39
C LYS A 80 1.24 7.47 -17.86
N ILE A 81 0.19 7.43 -18.66
CA ILE A 81 -1.03 6.67 -18.37
C ILE A 81 -0.76 5.20 -18.70
N GLU A 82 -0.62 4.35 -17.68
CA GLU A 82 -0.49 2.89 -17.85
C GLU A 82 -1.88 2.23 -17.98
N ARG A 83 -2.87 2.72 -17.22
CA ARG A 83 -4.29 2.33 -17.36
C ARG A 83 -5.14 3.60 -17.44
N PRO A 84 -5.95 3.78 -18.50
CA PRO A 84 -6.82 4.94 -18.65
C PRO A 84 -7.77 5.16 -17.48
N PHE A 85 -8.16 6.41 -17.28
CA PHE A 85 -9.14 6.78 -16.25
C PHE A 85 -10.53 6.24 -16.58
N SER A 86 -11.17 5.65 -15.58
CA SER A 86 -12.59 5.28 -15.64
C SER A 86 -13.50 6.50 -15.50
N ALA A 87 -14.79 6.30 -15.78
CA ALA A 87 -15.81 7.34 -15.58
C ALA A 87 -15.85 7.88 -14.13
N THR A 88 -15.45 7.07 -13.14
CA THR A 88 -15.39 7.48 -11.73
C THR A 88 -14.34 8.56 -11.49
N VAL A 89 -13.14 8.40 -12.07
CA VAL A 89 -12.08 9.40 -11.96
C VAL A 89 -12.44 10.66 -12.75
N MET A 90 -13.02 10.51 -13.94
CA MET A 90 -13.46 11.65 -14.76
C MET A 90 -14.57 12.46 -14.06
N ARG A 91 -15.52 11.78 -13.42
CA ARG A 91 -16.57 12.40 -12.60
C ARG A 91 -15.98 13.14 -11.39
N ALA A 92 -15.03 12.53 -10.69
CA ALA A 92 -14.35 13.16 -9.55
C ALA A 92 -13.62 14.44 -9.96
N ALA A 93 -12.95 14.42 -11.12
CA ALA A 93 -12.29 15.59 -11.70
C ALA A 93 -13.26 16.64 -12.28
N GLN A 94 -14.58 16.38 -12.29
CA GLN A 94 -15.61 17.22 -12.90
C GLN A 94 -15.34 17.51 -14.40
N LYS A 95 -14.81 16.54 -15.14
CA LYS A 95 -14.50 16.67 -16.57
C LYS A 95 -15.30 15.67 -17.40
N VAL A 96 -15.86 16.16 -18.52
CA VAL A 96 -16.76 15.42 -19.42
C VAL A 96 -16.00 14.75 -20.59
N SER A 97 -14.77 15.19 -20.90
CA SER A 97 -13.93 14.65 -21.98
C SER A 97 -12.45 14.57 -21.59
N SER A 98 -11.73 13.65 -22.24
CA SER A 98 -10.34 13.22 -22.02
C SER A 98 -9.28 14.01 -22.81
N ASP A 99 -9.66 14.98 -23.64
CA ASP A 99 -8.74 15.48 -24.68
C ASP A 99 -7.53 16.27 -24.14
N ASP A 100 -7.56 16.71 -22.88
CA ASP A 100 -6.39 17.30 -22.22
C ASP A 100 -6.10 16.64 -20.86
N ALA A 101 -5.18 15.67 -20.88
CA ALA A 101 -4.69 14.98 -19.69
C ALA A 101 -4.13 15.94 -18.64
N SER A 102 -3.54 17.07 -19.06
CA SER A 102 -2.97 18.06 -18.12
C SER A 102 -4.06 18.75 -17.29
N THR A 103 -5.20 19.06 -17.91
CA THR A 103 -6.38 19.60 -17.23
C THR A 103 -6.96 18.61 -16.22
N VAL A 104 -7.04 17.31 -16.56
CA VAL A 104 -7.50 16.27 -15.63
C VAL A 104 -6.55 16.13 -14.44
N ILE A 105 -5.24 16.10 -14.70
CA ILE A 105 -4.20 16.04 -13.66
C ILE A 105 -4.28 17.26 -12.73
N GLY A 106 -4.50 18.46 -13.29
CA GLY A 106 -4.73 19.68 -12.51
C GLY A 106 -5.89 19.54 -11.53
N ALA A 107 -7.06 19.09 -12.01
CA ALA A 107 -8.24 18.87 -11.18
C ALA A 107 -8.01 17.78 -10.10
N LEU A 108 -7.32 16.68 -10.44
CA LEU A 108 -6.96 15.65 -9.48
C LEU A 108 -6.00 16.17 -8.41
N ASN A 109 -5.09 17.08 -8.75
CA ASN A 109 -4.20 17.70 -7.78
C ASN A 109 -4.91 18.62 -6.78
N GLU A 110 -6.00 19.28 -7.19
CA GLU A 110 -6.86 20.03 -6.26
C GLU A 110 -7.58 19.08 -5.27
N LEU A 111 -8.01 17.91 -5.73
CA LEU A 111 -8.53 16.85 -4.86
C LEU A 111 -7.44 16.32 -3.92
N VAL A 112 -6.22 16.11 -4.43
CA VAL A 112 -5.08 15.69 -3.59
C VAL A 112 -4.84 16.72 -2.48
N ALA A 113 -4.87 18.02 -2.78
CA ALA A 113 -4.64 19.09 -1.80
C ALA A 113 -5.69 19.14 -0.67
N SER A 114 -6.93 18.75 -0.98
CA SER A 114 -8.07 18.76 -0.04
C SER A 114 -8.44 17.38 0.52
N SER A 115 -7.70 16.32 0.14
CA SER A 115 -8.04 14.93 0.46
C SER A 115 -7.88 14.55 1.94
N ASP A 116 -8.60 13.52 2.37
CA ASP A 116 -8.35 12.85 3.64
C ASP A 116 -7.06 12.03 3.53
N ILE A 117 -6.18 12.10 4.53
CA ILE A 117 -5.02 11.20 4.62
C ILE A 117 -5.49 9.94 5.35
N ILE A 118 -5.79 8.88 4.60
CA ILE A 118 -6.22 7.59 5.18
C ILE A 118 -5.01 6.89 5.81
N TRP A 119 -3.86 6.94 5.14
CA TRP A 119 -2.62 6.36 5.62
C TRP A 119 -1.42 6.99 4.92
N HIS A 120 -0.27 7.08 5.58
CA HIS A 120 0.99 7.43 4.94
C HIS A 120 2.19 6.85 5.69
N LEU A 121 3.26 6.53 4.95
CA LEU A 121 4.57 6.19 5.48
C LEU A 121 5.64 6.46 4.43
N GLY A 122 6.58 7.35 4.75
CA GLY A 122 7.65 7.74 3.83
C GLY A 122 7.09 8.29 2.52
N SER A 123 7.50 7.70 1.38
CA SER A 123 7.03 8.08 0.04
C SER A 123 5.73 7.39 -0.40
N THR A 124 5.05 6.67 0.50
CA THR A 124 3.80 5.96 0.20
C THR A 124 2.64 6.60 0.97
N ALA A 125 1.53 6.84 0.30
CA ALA A 125 0.32 7.38 0.91
C ALA A 125 -0.95 6.80 0.29
N VAL A 126 -2.01 6.82 1.07
CA VAL A 126 -3.38 6.48 0.67
C VAL A 126 -4.24 7.70 1.01
N LEU A 127 -4.73 8.36 -0.03
CA LEU A 127 -5.48 9.61 0.06
C LEU A 127 -6.92 9.37 -0.36
N GLY A 128 -7.88 9.69 0.50
CA GLY A 128 -9.31 9.68 0.18
C GLY A 128 -9.67 10.94 -0.58
N LEU A 129 -9.74 10.86 -1.93
CA LEU A 129 -10.03 12.01 -2.78
C LEU A 129 -11.50 12.47 -2.64
N ASN A 130 -12.41 11.52 -2.43
CA ASN A 130 -13.82 11.76 -2.10
C ASN A 130 -14.44 10.50 -1.47
N SER A 131 -15.78 10.40 -1.38
CA SER A 131 -16.48 9.25 -0.80
C SER A 131 -16.36 7.94 -1.60
N GLU A 132 -16.00 7.99 -2.88
CA GLU A 132 -15.96 6.84 -3.79
C GLU A 132 -14.54 6.51 -4.29
N LEU A 133 -13.59 7.44 -4.17
CA LEU A 133 -12.29 7.37 -4.83
C LEU A 133 -11.13 7.55 -3.84
N VAL A 134 -10.16 6.66 -3.94
CA VAL A 134 -8.88 6.70 -3.23
C VAL A 134 -7.73 6.77 -4.22
N LEU A 135 -6.74 7.59 -3.92
CA LEU A 135 -5.44 7.60 -4.57
C LEU A 135 -4.42 6.94 -3.66
N LYS A 136 -3.80 5.86 -4.14
CA LYS A 136 -2.64 5.27 -3.52
C LYS A 136 -1.39 5.65 -4.30
N VAL A 137 -0.45 6.31 -3.63
CA VAL A 137 0.83 6.73 -4.18
C VAL A 137 1.93 5.94 -3.51
N GLY A 138 2.94 5.52 -4.26
CA GLY A 138 4.09 4.83 -3.70
C GLY A 138 5.10 4.44 -4.77
N SER A 139 6.19 3.82 -4.32
CA SER A 139 7.23 3.32 -5.21
C SER A 139 7.11 1.81 -5.37
N ALA A 140 7.44 1.31 -6.57
CA ALA A 140 7.56 -0.12 -6.87
C ALA A 140 6.27 -0.94 -6.66
N PHE A 141 5.08 -0.34 -6.89
CA PHE A 141 3.86 -1.15 -7.02
C PHE A 141 3.98 -2.10 -8.20
N ASP A 142 3.68 -3.35 -7.94
CA ASP A 142 3.67 -4.35 -8.98
C ASP A 142 2.34 -4.35 -9.74
N VAL A 143 2.29 -3.51 -10.77
CA VAL A 143 1.11 -3.37 -11.65
C VAL A 143 0.83 -4.64 -12.47
N SER A 144 1.76 -5.60 -12.52
CA SER A 144 1.53 -6.87 -13.22
C SER A 144 0.43 -7.71 -12.58
N HIS A 145 0.11 -7.47 -11.30
CA HIS A 145 -0.97 -8.16 -10.59
C HIS A 145 -2.38 -7.61 -10.89
N ILE A 146 -2.49 -6.46 -11.55
CA ILE A 146 -3.79 -5.79 -11.79
C ILE A 146 -4.76 -6.68 -12.60
N PRO A 147 -4.34 -7.39 -13.67
CA PRO A 147 -5.21 -8.35 -14.36
C PRO A 147 -5.69 -9.49 -13.45
N THR A 148 -4.90 -9.87 -12.44
CA THR A 148 -5.31 -10.88 -11.45
C THR A 148 -6.43 -10.34 -10.56
N LEU A 149 -6.38 -9.06 -10.16
CA LEU A 149 -7.47 -8.42 -9.41
C LEU A 149 -8.75 -8.34 -10.25
N ASP A 150 -8.65 -7.96 -11.53
CA ASP A 150 -9.80 -7.91 -12.44
C ASP A 150 -10.42 -9.32 -12.61
N TYR A 151 -9.59 -10.36 -12.74
CA TYR A 151 -10.05 -11.75 -12.81
C TYR A 151 -10.77 -12.20 -11.53
N ILE A 152 -10.19 -11.92 -10.35
CA ILE A 152 -10.80 -12.27 -9.06
C ILE A 152 -12.17 -11.59 -8.91
N LYS A 153 -12.28 -10.30 -9.28
CA LYS A 153 -13.56 -9.58 -9.25
C LYS A 153 -14.62 -10.22 -10.15
N GLN A 154 -14.23 -10.73 -11.32
CA GLN A 154 -15.14 -11.43 -12.22
C GLN A 154 -15.59 -12.80 -11.67
N GLN A 155 -14.68 -13.55 -11.04
CA GLN A 155 -14.98 -14.90 -10.53
C GLN A 155 -15.68 -14.90 -9.16
N ALA A 156 -15.47 -13.88 -8.34
CA ALA A 156 -16.02 -13.78 -7.00
C ALA A 156 -16.51 -12.35 -6.70
N PRO A 157 -17.66 -11.93 -7.28
CA PRO A 157 -18.18 -10.57 -7.14
C PRO A 157 -18.60 -10.22 -5.71
N ASN A 158 -18.83 -11.22 -4.85
CA ASN A 158 -19.12 -11.03 -3.44
C ASN A 158 -17.88 -10.69 -2.61
N VAL A 159 -16.68 -10.95 -3.14
CA VAL A 159 -15.44 -10.61 -2.44
C VAL A 159 -15.21 -9.10 -2.60
N PRO A 160 -15.14 -8.36 -1.48
CA PRO A 160 -15.08 -6.90 -1.50
C PRO A 160 -13.66 -6.45 -1.84
N ILE A 161 -13.32 -6.37 -3.13
CA ILE A 161 -12.01 -5.95 -3.63
C ILE A 161 -12.12 -4.55 -4.26
N PRO A 162 -11.14 -3.66 -4.06
CA PRO A 162 -11.15 -2.35 -4.67
C PRO A 162 -11.08 -2.46 -6.20
N GLU A 163 -11.97 -1.78 -6.90
CA GLU A 163 -11.86 -1.63 -8.34
C GLU A 163 -10.80 -0.59 -8.69
N ILE A 164 -9.96 -0.92 -9.67
CA ILE A 164 -8.91 -0.04 -10.17
C ILE A 164 -9.47 0.85 -11.28
N HIS A 165 -9.49 2.16 -11.00
CA HIS A 165 -10.06 3.19 -11.87
C HIS A 165 -9.03 3.92 -12.72
N GLY A 166 -7.74 3.66 -12.54
CA GLY A 166 -6.67 4.27 -13.35
C GLY A 166 -5.29 4.05 -12.74
N ILE A 167 -4.25 4.06 -13.58
CA ILE A 167 -2.86 3.89 -13.17
C ILE A 167 -1.99 4.88 -13.93
N LEU A 168 -1.23 5.68 -13.20
CA LEU A 168 -0.21 6.56 -13.75
C LEU A 168 1.16 6.16 -13.25
N GLN A 169 2.16 6.24 -14.13
CA GLN A 169 3.56 6.02 -13.83
C GLN A 169 4.34 7.30 -14.13
N GLN A 170 5.08 7.81 -13.15
CA GLN A 170 5.99 8.93 -13.41
C GLN A 170 7.22 8.42 -14.17
N PRO A 171 7.53 8.95 -15.38
CA PRO A 171 8.70 8.55 -16.15
C PRO A 171 10.01 8.74 -15.39
N GLY A 172 10.98 7.86 -15.63
CA GLY A 172 12.29 7.94 -14.99
C GLY A 172 12.29 7.69 -13.48
N SER A 173 11.16 7.30 -12.89
CA SER A 173 11.01 6.99 -11.47
C SER A 173 10.23 5.69 -11.29
N GLN A 174 10.25 5.14 -10.07
CA GLN A 174 9.39 3.99 -9.70
C GLN A 174 8.05 4.43 -9.09
N ARG A 175 7.71 5.73 -9.17
CA ARG A 175 6.54 6.30 -8.50
C ARG A 175 5.26 6.06 -9.31
N ILE A 176 4.30 5.42 -8.66
CA ILE A 176 3.02 5.02 -9.25
C ILE A 176 1.88 5.69 -8.50
N PHE A 177 0.87 6.09 -9.26
CA PHE A 177 -0.39 6.65 -8.79
C PHE A 177 -1.52 5.69 -9.17
N LEU A 178 -2.08 5.02 -8.18
CA LEU A 178 -3.12 4.02 -8.34
C LEU A 178 -4.46 4.58 -7.85
N PHE A 179 -5.40 4.76 -8.77
CA PHE A 179 -6.76 5.18 -8.45
C PHE A 179 -7.62 3.96 -8.20
N MET A 180 -8.25 3.87 -7.04
CA MET A 180 -9.05 2.72 -6.65
C MET A 180 -10.31 3.12 -5.90
N SER A 181 -11.29 2.22 -5.86
CA SER A 181 -12.54 2.45 -5.13
C SER A 181 -12.30 2.64 -3.63
N ARG A 182 -12.98 3.63 -3.04
CA ARG A 182 -13.00 3.82 -1.59
C ARG A 182 -13.94 2.80 -0.96
N VAL A 183 -13.43 2.01 -0.03
CA VAL A 183 -14.27 1.19 0.86
C VAL A 183 -14.61 2.04 2.09
N PRO A 184 -15.89 2.33 2.36
CA PRO A 184 -16.27 3.09 3.54
C PRO A 184 -16.05 2.27 4.81
N GLY A 185 -15.66 2.92 5.89
CA GLY A 185 -15.45 2.29 7.20
C GLY A 185 -14.08 2.59 7.80
N GLU A 186 -13.82 1.96 8.94
CA GLU A 186 -12.57 2.10 9.69
C GLU A 186 -11.78 0.78 9.63
N SER A 187 -10.46 0.85 9.76
CA SER A 187 -9.62 -0.35 9.74
C SER A 187 -9.96 -1.25 10.92
N LEU A 188 -9.99 -2.56 10.69
CA LEU A 188 -10.27 -3.54 11.74
C LEU A 188 -9.27 -3.42 12.88
N ASP A 189 -8.00 -3.14 12.58
CA ASP A 189 -6.94 -2.95 13.58
C ASP A 189 -7.27 -1.82 14.57
N SER A 190 -7.79 -0.68 14.07
CA SER A 190 -8.16 0.46 14.92
C SER A 190 -9.32 0.15 15.88
N LYS A 191 -10.25 -0.72 15.47
CA LYS A 191 -11.43 -1.07 16.27
C LYS A 191 -11.30 -2.39 17.01
N TRP A 192 -10.35 -3.26 16.66
CA TRP A 192 -10.33 -4.63 17.15
C TRP A 192 -10.36 -4.72 18.67
N GLN A 193 -9.67 -3.80 19.35
CA GLN A 193 -9.63 -3.77 20.81
C GLN A 193 -10.95 -3.34 21.46
N SER A 194 -11.73 -2.46 20.80
CA SER A 194 -13.01 -1.97 21.32
C SER A 194 -14.20 -2.88 21.02
N LEU A 195 -14.03 -3.86 20.14
CA LEU A 195 -15.10 -4.79 19.77
C LEU A 195 -15.39 -5.82 20.88
N GLY A 196 -16.68 -6.00 21.16
CA GLY A 196 -17.19 -7.05 22.05
C GLY A 196 -17.01 -8.46 21.48
N LYS A 197 -17.21 -9.48 22.33
CA LYS A 197 -17.04 -10.89 21.93
C LYS A 197 -17.94 -11.28 20.75
N ASP A 198 -19.20 -10.89 20.79
CA ASP A 198 -20.18 -11.22 19.74
C ASP A 198 -19.85 -10.53 18.42
N GLN A 199 -19.36 -9.30 18.47
CA GLN A 199 -18.90 -8.57 17.28
C GLN A 199 -17.67 -9.23 16.67
N LYS A 200 -16.70 -9.67 17.49
CA LYS A 200 -15.52 -10.41 17.01
C LYS A 200 -15.92 -11.75 16.40
N ALA A 201 -16.88 -12.45 16.98
CA ALA A 201 -17.41 -13.70 16.43
C ALA A 201 -18.07 -13.46 15.06
N SER A 202 -18.93 -12.45 14.95
CA SER A 202 -19.54 -12.04 13.68
C SER A 202 -18.49 -11.67 12.62
N ILE A 203 -17.46 -10.90 12.98
CA ILE A 203 -16.39 -10.54 12.03
C ILE A 203 -15.60 -11.77 11.59
N ARG A 204 -15.31 -12.69 12.51
CA ARG A 204 -14.67 -13.96 12.16
C ARG A 204 -15.50 -14.74 11.15
N GLU A 205 -16.80 -14.89 11.36
CA GLU A 205 -17.69 -15.60 10.42
C GLU A 205 -17.70 -14.96 9.03
N GLN A 206 -17.70 -13.62 8.96
CA GLN A 206 -17.60 -12.89 7.70
C GLN A 206 -16.25 -13.11 7.00
N LEU A 207 -15.14 -13.05 7.75
CA LEU A 207 -13.81 -13.33 7.21
C LEU A 207 -13.67 -14.77 6.74
N ASP A 208 -14.23 -15.72 7.47
CA ASP A 208 -14.24 -17.13 7.10
C ASP A 208 -15.00 -17.32 5.77
N ALA A 209 -16.14 -16.63 5.59
CA ALA A 209 -16.88 -16.64 4.32
C ALA A 209 -16.08 -16.02 3.17
N ILE A 210 -15.49 -14.83 3.36
CA ILE A 210 -14.69 -14.13 2.35
C ILE A 210 -13.47 -14.98 1.93
N VAL A 211 -12.75 -15.54 2.91
CA VAL A 211 -11.58 -16.39 2.64
C VAL A 211 -11.98 -17.68 1.94
N LYS A 212 -13.12 -18.26 2.29
CA LYS A 212 -13.66 -19.45 1.62
C LYS A 212 -13.98 -19.15 0.16
N ASP A 213 -14.66 -18.04 -0.11
CA ASP A 213 -15.00 -17.61 -1.48
C ASP A 213 -13.71 -17.36 -2.27
N PHE A 214 -12.74 -16.64 -1.70
CA PHE A 214 -11.45 -16.38 -2.34
C PHE A 214 -10.68 -17.67 -2.69
N ARG A 215 -10.66 -18.65 -1.77
CA ARG A 215 -10.02 -19.96 -2.00
C ARG A 215 -10.76 -20.86 -3.00
N SER A 216 -12.03 -20.55 -3.30
CA SER A 216 -12.82 -21.28 -4.30
C SER A 216 -12.56 -20.79 -5.73
N ILE A 217 -11.93 -19.62 -5.88
CA ILE A 217 -11.64 -19.03 -7.19
C ILE A 217 -10.66 -19.93 -7.95
N PRO A 218 -11.01 -20.34 -9.19
CA PRO A 218 -10.10 -21.11 -10.02
C PRO A 218 -8.82 -20.31 -10.30
N ALA A 219 -7.70 -20.99 -10.52
CA ALA A 219 -6.49 -20.30 -10.91
C ALA A 219 -6.73 -19.58 -12.25
N PRO A 220 -6.26 -18.32 -12.42
CA PRO A 220 -6.39 -17.62 -13.69
C PRO A 220 -5.68 -18.42 -14.80
N PRO A 221 -6.10 -18.28 -16.06
CA PRO A 221 -5.37 -18.86 -17.18
C PRO A 221 -3.87 -18.50 -17.12
N ALA A 222 -3.01 -19.48 -17.39
CA ALA A 222 -1.57 -19.27 -17.45
C ALA A 222 -1.14 -19.04 -18.89
N GLU A 223 -0.25 -18.06 -19.12
CA GLU A 223 0.44 -17.86 -20.40
C GLU A 223 1.31 -19.07 -20.76
N GLU A 224 1.93 -19.67 -19.74
CA GLU A 224 2.85 -20.80 -19.85
C GLU A 224 2.24 -22.03 -19.18
N PRO A 225 2.19 -23.22 -19.84
CA PRO A 225 1.58 -24.43 -19.28
C PRO A 225 2.13 -24.84 -17.92
N GLN A 226 3.44 -24.63 -17.71
CA GLN A 226 4.16 -24.93 -16.48
C GLN A 226 4.03 -23.84 -15.40
N ALA A 227 3.35 -22.71 -15.64
CA ALA A 227 3.16 -21.64 -14.67
C ALA A 227 1.92 -21.89 -13.80
N VAL A 228 2.03 -22.86 -12.91
CA VAL A 228 0.97 -23.22 -11.96
C VAL A 228 0.99 -22.28 -10.74
N PHE A 229 2.18 -21.93 -10.24
CA PHE A 229 2.36 -21.09 -9.06
C PHE A 229 2.74 -19.65 -9.40
N GLY A 230 2.38 -18.73 -8.50
CA GLY A 230 2.73 -17.32 -8.58
C GLY A 230 1.59 -16.45 -9.10
N GLY A 231 1.90 -15.19 -9.37
CA GLY A 231 0.95 -14.22 -9.90
C GLY A 231 1.61 -13.28 -10.91
N GLY A 232 0.81 -12.37 -11.44
CA GLY A 232 1.28 -11.39 -12.41
C GLY A 232 1.31 -11.93 -13.84
N CYS A 233 1.80 -11.07 -14.76
CA CYS A 233 1.96 -11.37 -16.18
C CYS A 233 3.34 -10.89 -16.65
N PRO A 234 4.30 -11.80 -16.96
CA PRO A 234 4.18 -13.26 -16.89
C PRO A 234 4.07 -13.76 -15.45
N ARG A 235 3.42 -14.92 -15.25
CA ARG A 235 3.21 -15.48 -13.92
C ARG A 235 4.52 -15.97 -13.31
N ARG A 236 4.91 -15.39 -12.16
CA ARG A 236 6.11 -15.76 -11.43
C ARG A 236 5.87 -15.79 -9.92
N CYS A 237 6.60 -16.66 -9.22
CA CYS A 237 6.65 -16.63 -7.76
C CYS A 237 7.56 -15.51 -7.28
N LYS A 238 7.14 -14.81 -6.22
CA LYS A 238 7.91 -13.75 -5.57
C LYS A 238 8.03 -14.04 -4.08
N ASP A 239 9.25 -13.97 -3.55
CA ASP A 239 9.52 -14.08 -2.12
C ASP A 239 9.99 -12.72 -1.61
N ALA A 240 9.19 -12.09 -0.75
CA ALA A 240 9.46 -10.76 -0.20
C ALA A 240 9.87 -10.77 1.29
N ARG A 241 10.17 -11.93 1.90
CA ARG A 241 10.43 -12.05 3.35
C ARG A 241 11.67 -11.30 3.85
N ARG A 242 12.66 -11.05 2.98
CA ARG A 242 13.91 -10.33 3.32
C ARG A 242 14.31 -9.35 2.23
N GLN A 243 14.45 -9.88 1.01
CA GLN A 243 14.67 -9.16 -0.23
C GLN A 243 13.72 -9.76 -1.24
N VAL A 244 13.15 -8.93 -2.12
CA VAL A 244 12.25 -9.40 -3.16
C VAL A 244 13.06 -10.24 -4.14
N ARG A 245 12.77 -11.54 -4.18
CA ARG A 245 13.30 -12.48 -5.17
C ARG A 245 12.17 -12.89 -6.09
N VAL A 246 12.42 -12.89 -7.40
CA VAL A 246 11.47 -13.36 -8.41
C VAL A 246 12.04 -14.64 -8.99
N ALA A 247 11.20 -15.67 -9.14
CA ALA A 247 11.59 -16.89 -9.83
C ALA A 247 11.99 -16.57 -11.27
N GLU A 248 13.13 -17.09 -11.73
CA GLU A 248 13.61 -16.88 -13.11
C GLU A 248 12.65 -17.52 -14.12
N GLY A 249 12.16 -18.71 -13.78
CA GLY A 249 11.22 -19.48 -14.57
C GLY A 249 9.84 -19.64 -13.92
N PRO A 250 8.88 -20.15 -14.69
CA PRO A 250 7.60 -20.63 -14.16
C PRO A 250 7.81 -21.80 -13.19
N ILE A 251 6.92 -21.93 -12.20
CA ILE A 251 6.94 -23.01 -11.22
C ILE A 251 5.66 -23.83 -11.37
N GLY A 252 5.83 -25.13 -11.67
CA GLY A 252 4.72 -26.01 -12.04
C GLY A 252 4.24 -26.95 -10.95
N ASN A 253 5.05 -27.19 -9.91
CA ASN A 253 4.72 -28.12 -8.84
C ASN A 253 5.25 -27.61 -7.49
N GLU A 254 4.74 -28.22 -6.42
CA GLU A 254 5.06 -27.80 -5.05
C GLU A 254 6.52 -28.09 -4.67
N ASN A 255 7.14 -29.12 -5.25
CA ASN A 255 8.55 -29.42 -5.01
C ASN A 255 9.47 -28.29 -5.50
N ASP A 256 9.21 -27.79 -6.72
CA ASP A 256 9.95 -26.66 -7.29
C ASP A 256 9.67 -25.36 -6.53
N PHE A 257 8.44 -25.18 -6.05
CA PHE A 257 8.08 -24.08 -5.17
C PHE A 257 8.84 -24.12 -3.83
N ASN A 258 8.89 -25.27 -3.18
CA ASN A 258 9.65 -25.49 -1.95
C ASN A 258 11.15 -25.27 -2.18
N HIS A 259 11.68 -25.71 -3.32
CA HIS A 259 13.05 -25.45 -3.72
C HIS A 259 13.30 -23.94 -3.84
N PHE A 260 12.43 -23.19 -4.52
CA PHE A 260 12.52 -21.72 -4.63
C PHE A 260 12.48 -21.02 -3.26
N LEU A 261 11.61 -21.47 -2.34
CA LEU A 261 11.48 -20.89 -1.00
C LEU A 261 12.72 -21.13 -0.12
N ALA A 262 13.38 -22.27 -0.29
CA ALA A 262 14.49 -22.72 0.55
C ALA A 262 15.89 -22.45 -0.04
N SER A 263 16.01 -22.28 -1.36
CA SER A 263 17.27 -21.96 -2.03
C SER A 263 17.47 -20.46 -2.12
N ASN A 264 18.70 -19.99 -1.93
CA ASN A 264 19.12 -18.65 -2.30
C ASN A 264 20.53 -18.77 -2.91
N PRO A 265 20.74 -18.38 -4.18
CA PRO A 265 22.05 -18.51 -4.85
C PRO A 265 23.20 -17.85 -4.09
N GLN A 266 22.92 -16.84 -3.26
CA GLN A 266 23.92 -16.12 -2.47
C GLN A 266 24.18 -16.74 -1.09
N ARG A 267 23.64 -17.92 -0.79
CA ARG A 267 23.81 -18.60 0.51
C ARG A 267 24.16 -20.07 0.34
N MET A 268 25.10 -20.53 1.15
CA MET A 268 25.33 -21.96 1.34
C MET A 268 24.16 -22.60 2.10
N GLU A 269 23.85 -23.83 1.74
CA GLU A 269 22.85 -24.64 2.44
C GLU A 269 23.34 -24.91 3.87
N THR A 270 22.50 -24.55 4.85
CA THR A 270 22.79 -24.80 6.27
C THR A 270 21.90 -25.93 6.78
N GLY A 271 22.30 -26.60 7.88
CA GLY A 271 21.46 -27.62 8.52
C GLY A 271 20.03 -27.14 8.84
N ASN A 272 19.86 -25.85 9.12
CA ASN A 272 18.55 -25.22 9.32
C ASN A 272 17.67 -25.22 8.06
N ILE A 273 18.26 -25.05 6.87
CA ILE A 273 17.52 -25.11 5.60
C ILE A 273 17.08 -26.54 5.31
N ALA A 274 17.94 -27.53 5.55
CA ALA A 274 17.59 -28.94 5.43
C ALA A 274 16.46 -29.33 6.39
N MET A 275 16.52 -28.85 7.64
CA MET A 275 15.44 -29.03 8.62
C MET A 275 14.13 -28.36 8.16
N ILE A 276 14.15 -27.12 7.65
CA ILE A 276 12.94 -26.47 7.15
C ILE A 276 12.35 -27.25 5.96
N ARG A 277 13.20 -27.71 5.03
CA ARG A 277 12.78 -28.53 3.88
C ARG A 277 12.06 -29.80 4.30
N SER A 278 12.44 -30.44 5.41
CA SER A 278 11.76 -31.66 5.87
C SER A 278 10.33 -31.43 6.39
N TYR A 279 9.95 -30.19 6.69
CA TYR A 279 8.58 -29.83 7.07
C TYR A 279 7.72 -29.36 5.88
N LEU A 280 8.31 -29.19 4.70
CA LEU A 280 7.57 -28.74 3.52
C LEU A 280 6.94 -29.96 2.80
N GLY A 281 5.62 -30.10 2.93
CA GLY A 281 4.85 -31.08 2.17
C GLY A 281 4.79 -30.76 0.67
N VAL A 282 4.30 -31.71 -0.14
CA VAL A 282 4.22 -31.59 -1.61
C VAL A 282 2.83 -31.93 -2.20
N ASN A 283 1.83 -32.05 -1.33
CA ASN A 283 0.47 -32.50 -1.69
C ASN A 283 -0.62 -31.52 -1.24
N HIS A 284 -0.29 -30.22 -1.14
CA HIS A 284 -1.28 -29.23 -0.72
C HIS A 284 -2.23 -28.87 -1.86
N LYS A 285 -3.50 -28.62 -1.51
CA LYS A 285 -4.47 -28.06 -2.45
C LYS A 285 -4.07 -26.62 -2.76
N LEU A 286 -3.88 -26.33 -4.05
CA LEU A 286 -3.65 -24.97 -4.52
C LEU A 286 -4.94 -24.15 -4.43
N ALA A 287 -4.83 -22.97 -3.85
CA ALA A 287 -5.90 -22.02 -3.73
C ALA A 287 -5.32 -20.61 -3.80
N MET A 288 -6.11 -19.67 -4.31
CA MET A 288 -5.74 -18.26 -4.25
C MET A 288 -5.64 -17.84 -2.77
N MET A 289 -4.61 -17.08 -2.45
CA MET A 289 -4.41 -16.49 -1.14
C MET A 289 -4.14 -15.00 -1.29
N THR A 290 -4.70 -14.19 -0.40
CA THR A 290 -4.30 -12.78 -0.25
C THR A 290 -2.84 -12.77 0.21
N GLY A 291 -1.95 -12.16 -0.57
CA GLY A 291 -0.51 -12.21 -0.31
C GLY A 291 -0.11 -11.48 0.97
N GLY A 292 0.33 -12.22 1.99
CA GLY A 292 1.16 -11.75 3.10
C GLY A 292 0.50 -10.85 4.19
N PRO A 293 0.93 -10.96 5.46
CA PRO A 293 0.34 -10.25 6.61
C PRO A 293 0.83 -8.80 6.81
N THR A 294 1.55 -8.19 5.85
CA THR A 294 2.19 -6.87 6.08
C THR A 294 1.27 -5.67 5.92
N CYS A 295 -0.03 -5.86 5.73
CA CYS A 295 -1.04 -4.80 5.91
C CYS A 295 -2.39 -5.41 6.30
N PRO A 296 -2.88 -5.23 7.55
CA PRO A 296 -4.21 -5.63 7.96
C PRO A 296 -5.22 -4.55 7.53
N SER A 297 -5.45 -4.41 6.23
CA SER A 297 -6.46 -3.47 5.72
C SER A 297 -7.73 -4.22 5.36
N ILE A 298 -8.29 -4.93 6.34
CA ILE A 298 -9.71 -5.28 6.30
C ILE A 298 -10.43 -4.10 6.96
N SER A 299 -11.34 -3.45 6.25
CA SER A 299 -12.24 -2.45 6.86
C SER A 299 -13.45 -3.16 7.43
N ALA A 300 -13.81 -2.83 8.67
CA ALA A 300 -15.06 -3.27 9.27
C ALA A 300 -16.10 -2.17 9.18
N TYR A 301 -17.29 -2.54 8.70
CA TYR A 301 -18.48 -1.71 8.81
C TYR A 301 -19.23 -2.05 10.09
N GLY A 302 -20.24 -1.25 10.45
CA GLY A 302 -21.21 -1.59 11.49
C GLY A 302 -21.87 -2.96 11.25
N PRO A 303 -22.82 -3.40 12.09
CA PRO A 303 -23.29 -4.79 12.10
C PRO A 303 -23.79 -5.24 10.72
N GLY A 304 -22.94 -5.91 9.93
CA GLY A 304 -23.33 -6.48 8.63
C GLY A 304 -22.31 -6.50 7.47
N SER A 305 -21.14 -5.83 7.50
CA SER A 305 -20.21 -5.94 6.36
C SER A 305 -18.73 -5.70 6.68
N THR A 306 -17.84 -6.45 6.02
CA THR A 306 -16.38 -6.30 6.08
C THR A 306 -15.83 -6.25 4.66
N GLY A 307 -14.83 -5.41 4.41
CA GLY A 307 -14.22 -5.18 3.09
C GLY A 307 -12.73 -5.48 3.07
N LEU A 308 -12.18 -6.01 1.97
CA LEU A 308 -10.74 -6.18 1.78
C LEU A 308 -10.19 -4.94 1.07
N ILE A 309 -9.16 -4.31 1.63
CA ILE A 309 -8.39 -3.27 0.96
C ILE A 309 -7.06 -3.91 0.54
N SER A 310 -6.75 -3.82 -0.75
CA SER A 310 -5.41 -4.15 -1.23
C SER A 310 -4.45 -3.03 -0.83
N CYS A 311 -3.52 -3.33 0.08
CA CYS A 311 -2.33 -2.52 0.30
C CYS A 311 -1.22 -2.82 -0.73
#